data_AF-A0A368FH11-F1
#
_entry.id   AF-A0A368FH11-F1
#
_cell.length_a   1.000
_cell.length_b   1.000
_cell.length_c   1.000
_cell.angle_alpha   90.00
_cell.angle_beta   90.00
_cell.angle_gamma   90.00
#
_symmetry.space_group_name_H-M   'P 1'
#
loop_
_entity.id
_entity.type
_entity.pdbx_description
1 polymer ?
#
loop_
_entity_poly.entity_id
_entity_poly.type
_entity_poly.pdbx_seq_one_letter_code
_entity_poly.pdbx_strand_id
1 'polypeptide(L)'
;MRGVTRESAVQLLLALDDHVSLRLEHARQDFEHVRNSQLGDNFYIRSHFTKEKKSSPLELSVSDGDIFHVTDTLFGGTVGLWQAARVYSANANKGEPPKGVIPNQVSVPF
;
A
#
# COMPACT_ATOMS: atom_id res chain seq x y z
N MET A 1 16.37 7.05 -3.87
CA MET A 1 15.42 7.29 -2.77
C MET A 1 15.49 6.10 -1.83
N ARG A 2 15.53 6.30 -0.51
CA ARG A 2 15.46 5.22 0.49
C ARG A 2 14.33 5.56 1.45
N GLY A 3 13.58 4.56 1.89
CA GLY A 3 12.45 4.76 2.82
C GLY A 3 11.23 5.47 2.21
N VAL A 4 11.03 5.35 0.89
CA VAL A 4 9.86 5.92 0.19
C VAL A 4 9.02 4.76 -0.34
N THR A 5 7.70 4.85 -0.18
CA THR A 5 6.80 3.81 -0.72
C THR A 5 6.76 3.85 -2.24
N ARG A 6 6.35 2.75 -2.87
CA ARG A 6 6.21 2.70 -4.33
C ARG A 6 5.25 3.76 -4.86
N GLU A 7 4.11 3.97 -4.20
CA GLU A 7 3.13 5.01 -4.57
C GLU A 7 3.73 6.42 -4.51
N SER A 8 4.45 6.74 -3.42
CA SER A 8 5.09 8.07 -3.26
C SER A 8 6.18 8.30 -4.30
N ALA A 9 6.96 7.28 -4.65
CA ALA A 9 7.95 7.39 -5.71
C ALA A 9 7.31 7.68 -7.08
N VAL A 10 6.18 7.03 -7.39
CA VAL A 10 5.42 7.29 -8.63
C VAL A 10 4.83 8.69 -8.64
N GLN A 11 4.17 9.11 -7.55
CA GLN A 11 3.62 10.46 -7.43
C GLN A 11 4.69 11.54 -7.58
N LEU A 12 5.87 11.34 -7.00
CA LEU A 12 7.00 12.24 -7.18
C LEU A 12 7.36 12.37 -8.66
N LEU A 13 7.55 11.24 -9.35
CA LEU A 13 7.93 11.24 -10.77
C LEU A 13 6.87 11.90 -11.67
N LEU A 14 5.59 11.74 -11.34
CA LEU A 14 4.47 12.38 -12.04
C LEU A 14 4.39 13.90 -11.80
N ALA A 15 4.94 14.38 -10.68
CA ALA A 15 4.93 15.80 -10.30
C ALA A 15 6.19 16.55 -10.76
N LEU A 16 7.12 15.91 -11.47
CA LEU A 16 8.33 16.56 -11.97
C LEU A 16 8.04 17.41 -13.21
N ASP A 17 8.66 18.60 -13.26
CA ASP A 17 8.76 19.45 -14.45
C ASP A 17 10.01 19.11 -15.31
N ASP A 18 10.28 19.92 -16.35
CA ASP A 18 11.15 19.61 -17.50
C ASP A 18 12.61 19.16 -17.20
N HIS A 19 13.19 19.48 -16.04
CA HIS A 19 14.58 19.12 -15.73
C HIS A 19 14.70 18.14 -14.57
N VAL A 20 15.00 16.88 -14.90
CA VAL A 20 15.19 15.78 -13.96
C VAL A 20 16.62 15.25 -14.04
N SER A 21 17.29 15.17 -12.89
CA SER A 21 18.57 14.47 -12.74
C SER A 21 18.39 13.20 -11.93
N LEU A 22 18.77 12.05 -12.50
CA LEU A 22 18.68 10.76 -11.85
C LEU A 22 20.07 10.22 -11.52
N ARG A 23 20.25 9.73 -10.28
CA ARG A 23 21.40 8.91 -9.91
C ARG A 23 20.95 7.46 -9.89
N LEU A 24 21.55 6.65 -10.77
CA LEU A 24 21.20 5.25 -10.97
C LEU A 24 22.41 4.37 -10.69
N GLU A 25 22.14 3.14 -10.26
CA GLU A 25 23.14 2.10 -10.05
C GLU A 25 22.64 0.82 -10.72
N HIS A 26 23.52 0.15 -11.48
CA HIS A 26 23.17 -1.12 -12.10
C HIS A 26 23.28 -2.25 -11.07
N ALA A 27 22.14 -2.80 -10.65
CA ALA A 27 22.05 -3.84 -9.64
C ALA A 27 21.14 -4.99 -10.11
N ARG A 28 21.56 -5.73 -11.14
CA ARG A 28 20.73 -6.79 -11.77
C ARG A 28 20.33 -7.91 -10.79
N GLN A 29 21.26 -8.40 -9.98
CA GLN A 29 20.98 -9.51 -9.06
C GLN A 29 19.94 -9.11 -8.01
N ASP A 30 20.05 -7.89 -7.47
CA ASP A 30 19.09 -7.37 -6.49
C ASP A 30 17.71 -7.14 -7.12
N PHE A 31 17.67 -6.59 -8.34
CA PHE A 31 16.42 -6.44 -9.08
C PHE A 31 15.72 -7.78 -9.31
N GLU A 32 16.48 -8.79 -9.74
CA GLU A 32 15.97 -10.15 -9.94
C GLU A 32 15.46 -10.76 -8.63
N HIS A 33 16.16 -10.57 -7.51
CA HIS A 33 15.70 -11.01 -6.20
C HIS A 33 14.38 -10.34 -5.81
N VAL A 34 14.27 -9.02 -5.91
CA VAL A 34 13.05 -8.26 -5.63
C VAL A 34 11.88 -8.76 -6.49
N ARG A 35 12.11 -8.95 -7.80
CA ARG A 35 11.11 -9.43 -8.74
C ARG A 35 10.63 -10.85 -8.39
N ASN A 36 11.55 -11.78 -8.16
CA ASN A 36 11.23 -13.19 -7.96
C ASN A 36 10.60 -13.46 -6.59
N SER A 37 10.99 -12.70 -5.57
CA SER A 37 10.43 -12.78 -4.23
C SER A 37 9.18 -11.89 -4.03
N GLN A 38 8.74 -11.18 -5.06
CA GLN A 38 7.63 -10.20 -4.99
C GLN A 38 7.77 -9.24 -3.81
N LEU A 39 9.01 -8.76 -3.57
CA LEU A 39 9.28 -7.79 -2.52
C LEU A 39 8.75 -6.43 -2.97
N GLY A 40 8.07 -5.75 -2.06
CA GLY A 40 7.46 -4.45 -2.30
C GLY A 40 7.54 -3.57 -1.06
N ASP A 41 6.45 -2.88 -0.78
CA ASP A 41 6.30 -2.14 0.46
C ASP A 41 6.25 -3.11 1.66
N ASN A 42 6.70 -2.66 2.84
CA ASN A 42 6.70 -3.49 4.03
C ASN A 42 6.65 -2.62 5.28
N PHE A 43 5.43 -2.26 5.71
CA PHE A 43 5.21 -1.44 6.89
C PHE A 43 3.85 -1.73 7.53
N TYR A 44 3.67 -1.25 8.76
CA TYR A 44 2.41 -1.38 9.48
C TYR A 44 1.73 -0.02 9.62
N ILE A 45 0.40 -0.02 9.54
CA ILE A 45 -0.44 1.15 9.84
C ILE A 45 -1.48 0.79 10.88
N ARG A 46 -1.90 1.80 11.66
CA ARG A 46 -3.09 1.73 12.50
C ARG A 46 -4.12 2.69 11.94
N SER A 47 -5.34 2.22 11.76
CA SER A 47 -6.46 3.05 11.31
C SER A 47 -7.03 3.86 12.48
N HIS A 48 -7.52 5.06 12.15
CA HIS A 48 -8.16 5.99 13.09
C HIS A 48 -9.57 6.39 12.60
N PHE A 49 -10.20 5.50 11.84
CA PHE A 49 -11.50 5.72 11.20
C PHE A 49 -12.19 4.37 11.00
N THR A 50 -13.51 4.42 10.81
CA THR A 50 -14.31 3.25 10.44
C THR A 50 -14.89 3.43 9.04
N LYS A 51 -14.76 2.39 8.21
CA LYS A 51 -15.27 2.34 6.84
C LYS A 51 -15.69 0.92 6.49
N GLU A 52 -16.96 0.75 6.14
CA GLU A 52 -17.47 -0.49 5.57
C GLU A 52 -17.01 -0.65 4.10
N LYS A 53 -16.72 -1.88 3.67
CA LYS A 53 -16.43 -2.15 2.25
C LYS A 53 -17.65 -1.83 1.38
N LYS A 54 -17.43 -1.27 0.19
CA LYS A 54 -18.56 -0.81 -0.65
C LYS A 54 -19.15 -1.92 -1.49
N SER A 55 -18.33 -2.62 -2.28
CA SER A 55 -18.85 -3.61 -3.24
C SER A 55 -17.82 -4.62 -3.76
N SER A 56 -16.51 -4.36 -3.61
CA SER A 56 -15.49 -5.28 -4.11
C SER A 56 -15.24 -6.42 -3.11
N PRO A 57 -15.22 -7.69 -3.55
CA PRO A 57 -14.88 -8.81 -2.66
C PRO A 57 -13.43 -8.76 -2.17
N LEU A 58 -12.57 -7.96 -2.81
CA LEU A 58 -11.18 -7.75 -2.40
C LEU A 58 -11.04 -6.67 -1.33
N GLU A 59 -12.01 -5.75 -1.22
CA GLU A 59 -11.94 -4.63 -0.28
C GLU A 59 -12.20 -5.11 1.15
N LEU A 60 -11.34 -4.68 2.08
CA LEU A 60 -11.49 -4.95 3.50
C LEU A 60 -12.31 -3.82 4.15
N SER A 61 -13.17 -4.19 5.09
CA SER A 61 -13.76 -3.22 6.00
C SER A 61 -12.70 -2.76 6.99
N VAL A 62 -12.69 -1.49 7.37
CA VAL A 62 -11.72 -0.90 8.30
C VAL A 62 -12.46 -0.43 9.54
N SER A 63 -12.01 -0.81 10.73
CA SER A 63 -12.51 -0.27 12.01
C SER A 63 -11.45 0.56 12.70
N ASP A 64 -11.84 1.59 13.45
CA ASP A 64 -10.92 2.35 14.29
C ASP A 64 -10.07 1.41 15.18
N GLY A 65 -8.75 1.61 15.16
CA GLY A 65 -7.79 0.78 15.87
C GLY A 65 -7.31 -0.48 15.13
N ASP A 66 -7.86 -0.82 13.97
CA ASP A 66 -7.35 -1.94 13.16
C ASP A 66 -5.89 -1.71 12.76
N ILE A 67 -5.09 -2.77 12.79
CA ILE A 67 -3.70 -2.76 12.36
C ILE A 67 -3.56 -3.60 11.10
N PHE A 68 -2.95 -2.99 10.09
CA PHE A 68 -2.70 -3.61 8.80
C PHE A 68 -1.21 -3.66 8.50
N HIS A 69 -0.74 -4.79 7.97
CA HIS A 69 0.54 -4.95 7.30
C HIS A 69 0.38 -4.64 5.81
N VAL A 70 0.96 -3.53 5.36
CA VAL A 70 0.90 -3.08 3.96
C VAL A 70 2.07 -3.68 3.19
N THR A 71 1.75 -4.31 2.04
CA THR A 71 2.73 -5.02 1.19
C THR A 71 2.88 -4.45 -0.21
N ASP A 72 1.90 -3.66 -0.67
CA ASP A 72 1.94 -2.98 -1.96
C ASP A 72 1.09 -1.71 -1.88
N THR A 73 1.71 -0.55 -2.08
CA THR A 73 1.04 0.76 -2.10
C THR A 73 0.51 1.14 -3.48
N LEU A 74 0.75 0.32 -4.50
CA LEU A 74 0.33 0.56 -5.87
C LEU A 74 -0.38 -0.66 -6.45
N PHE A 75 -1.40 -1.15 -5.74
CA PHE A 75 -2.11 -2.37 -6.12
C PHE A 75 -2.71 -2.25 -7.53
N GLY A 76 -2.46 -3.24 -8.39
CA GLY A 76 -2.89 -3.20 -9.79
C GLY A 76 -2.18 -2.14 -10.65
N GLY A 77 -1.09 -1.54 -10.15
CA GLY A 77 -0.32 -0.54 -10.86
C GLY A 77 -0.93 0.87 -10.88
N THR A 78 -1.99 1.11 -10.11
CA THR A 78 -2.69 2.41 -10.06
C THR A 78 -2.67 2.98 -8.64
N VAL A 79 -2.54 4.30 -8.53
CA VAL A 79 -2.61 5.04 -7.25
C VAL A 79 -4.02 4.93 -6.66
N GLY A 80 -4.12 4.76 -5.33
CA GLY A 80 -5.40 4.83 -4.62
C GLY A 80 -5.76 3.62 -3.76
N LEU A 81 -5.27 2.42 -4.11
CA LEU A 81 -5.54 1.20 -3.36
C LEU A 81 -4.24 0.52 -2.93
N TRP A 82 -4.20 0.12 -1.66
CA TRP A 82 -3.06 -0.58 -1.07
C TRP A 82 -3.45 -2.02 -0.77
N GLN A 83 -2.55 -2.96 -1.07
CA GLN A 83 -2.68 -4.35 -0.63
C GLN A 83 -2.20 -4.49 0.81
N ALA A 84 -3.07 -5.01 1.66
CA ALA A 84 -2.78 -5.14 3.07
C ALA A 84 -3.33 -6.44 3.68
N ALA A 85 -2.65 -6.92 4.72
CA ALA A 85 -3.13 -7.99 5.59
C ALA A 85 -3.49 -7.42 6.97
N ARG A 86 -4.70 -7.69 7.45
CA ARG A 86 -5.13 -7.32 8.80
C ARG A 86 -4.45 -8.24 9.81
N VAL A 87 -3.69 -7.64 10.72
CA VAL A 87 -2.96 -8.36 11.78
C VAL A 87 -3.62 -8.22 13.14
N TYR A 88 -4.45 -7.18 13.30
CA TYR A 88 -5.26 -6.97 14.50
C TYR A 88 -6.55 -6.24 14.14
N SER A 89 -7.61 -6.52 14.90
CA SER A 89 -8.86 -5.77 14.83
C SER A 89 -9.43 -5.54 16.22
N ALA A 90 -9.88 -4.31 16.47
CA ALA A 90 -10.60 -3.98 17.69
C ALA A 90 -12.03 -4.55 17.69
N ASN A 91 -12.63 -4.68 16.49
CA ASN A 91 -13.96 -5.26 16.30
C ASN A 91 -13.88 -6.71 15.80
N ALA A 92 -14.91 -7.51 16.07
CA ALA A 92 -14.95 -8.90 15.62
C ALA A 92 -15.24 -8.99 14.10
N ASN A 93 -14.19 -9.13 13.27
CA ASN A 93 -14.34 -9.31 11.82
C ASN A 93 -14.65 -10.76 11.44
N LYS A 94 -15.78 -11.29 11.94
CA LYS A 94 -16.17 -12.67 11.64
C LYS A 94 -16.54 -12.80 10.15
N GLY A 95 -15.64 -13.39 9.36
CA GLY A 95 -15.91 -13.82 7.98
C GLY A 95 -15.21 -13.03 6.87
N GLU A 96 -14.44 -11.98 7.18
CA GLU A 96 -13.61 -11.30 6.17
C GLU A 96 -12.26 -12.01 5.95
N PRO A 97 -11.71 -11.99 4.73
CA PRO A 97 -10.37 -12.51 4.49
C PRO A 97 -9.34 -11.68 5.26
N PRO A 98 -8.24 -12.30 5.73
CA PRO A 98 -7.19 -11.58 6.44
C PRO A 98 -6.40 -10.66 5.51
N LYS A 99 -6.43 -10.88 4.19
CA LYS A 99 -5.73 -10.07 3.19
C LYS A 99 -6.70 -9.57 2.13
N GLY A 100 -6.50 -8.32 1.71
CA GLY A 100 -7.30 -7.67 0.69
C GLY A 100 -6.72 -6.32 0.33
N VAL A 101 -7.58 -5.41 -0.11
CA VAL A 101 -7.22 -4.03 -0.44
C VAL A 101 -7.89 -3.04 0.51
N ILE A 102 -7.17 -1.97 0.82
CA ILE A 102 -7.66 -0.82 1.58
C ILE A 102 -7.40 0.47 0.80
N PRO A 103 -8.13 1.56 1.07
CA PRO A 103 -7.84 2.87 0.50
C PRO A 103 -6.43 3.34 0.87
N ASN A 104 -5.79 4.10 -0.01
CA ASN A 104 -4.54 4.79 0.30
C ASN A 104 -4.74 5.93 1.32
N GLN A 105 -3.64 6.50 1.79
CA GLN A 105 -3.66 7.57 2.80
C GLN A 105 -4.48 8.81 2.40
N VAL A 106 -4.47 9.18 1.11
CA VAL A 106 -5.09 10.44 0.63
C VAL A 106 -6.59 10.30 0.37
N SER A 107 -7.08 9.08 0.17
CA SER A 107 -8.48 8.83 -0.20
C SER A 107 -9.44 8.75 1.00
N VAL A 108 -8.97 9.02 2.22
CA VAL A 108 -9.81 9.10 3.43
C VAL A 108 -10.13 10.58 3.70
N PRO A 109 -11.36 11.06 3.38
CA PRO A 109 -11.77 12.40 3.80
C PRO A 109 -11.93 12.42 5.33
N PHE A 110 -11.35 13.44 5.97
CA PHE A 110 -11.59 13.77 7.37
C PHE A 110 -13.03 14.26 7.59
#